data_AF-A0A536W5L2-F1
#
_entry.id   AF-A0A536W5L2-F1
#
_cell.length_a   1.000
_cell.length_b   1.000
_cell.length_c   1.000
_cell.angle_alpha   90.00
_cell.angle_beta   90.00
_cell.angle_gamma   90.00
#
_symmetry.space_group_name_H-M   'P 1'
#
loop_
_entity.id
_entity.type
_entity.pdbx_description
1 polymer ?
#
loop_
_entity_poly.entity_id
_entity_poly.type
_entity_poly.pdbx_seq_one_letter_code
_entity_poly.pdbx_strand_id
1 'polypeptide(L)' 'PFAEFPWFREAPIGKLLNVTMPAPHHLYWPDLDIDLAVESILHPERFSLVGKAGA' A
#
# COMPACT_ATOMS: atom_id res chain seq x y z
N PRO A 1 8.11 10.91 7.16
CA PRO A 1 7.30 9.73 7.55
C PRO A 1 6.07 9.57 6.64
N PHE A 2 5.92 8.40 6.01
CA PHE A 2 4.88 8.07 5.01
C PHE A 2 4.94 8.87 3.70
N ALA A 3 6.13 9.25 3.21
CA ALA A 3 6.23 9.96 1.93
C ALA A 3 5.94 9.03 0.75
N GLU A 4 6.30 7.76 0.91
CA GLU A 4 6.17 6.69 -0.07
C GLU A 4 4.76 6.07 -0.05
N PHE A 5 4.06 6.18 1.09
CA PHE A 5 2.74 5.59 1.31
C PHE A 5 1.78 6.58 2.01
N PRO A 6 1.35 7.66 1.32
CA PRO A 6 0.56 8.73 1.93
C PRO A 6 -0.82 8.27 2.43
N TRP A 7 -1.46 7.33 1.72
CA TRP A 7 -2.71 6.66 2.08
C TRP A 7 -2.72 5.97 3.46
N PHE A 8 -1.57 5.57 4.01
CA PHE A 8 -1.49 4.96 5.34
C PHE A 8 -1.34 5.97 6.46
N ARG A 9 -1.05 7.25 6.15
CA ARG A 9 -0.78 8.28 7.16
C ARG A 9 -1.93 8.49 8.13
N GLU A 10 -3.17 8.43 7.64
CA GLU A 10 -4.38 8.70 8.42
C GLU A 10 -5.31 7.48 8.49
N ALA A 11 -4.86 6.32 8.02
CA ALA A 11 -5.65 5.11 8.04
C ALA A 11 -5.88 4.63 9.49
N PRO A 12 -7.13 4.34 9.92
CA PRO A 12 -7.40 3.78 11.22
C PRO A 12 -6.66 2.47 11.44
N ILE A 13 -6.08 2.27 12.63
CA ILE A 13 -5.28 1.09 12.94
C ILE A 13 -6.04 -0.23 12.69
N GLY A 14 -7.35 -0.26 12.97
CA GLY A 14 -8.18 -1.44 12.71
C GLY A 14 -8.22 -1.80 11.22
N LYS A 15 -8.23 -0.81 10.33
CA LYS A 15 -8.19 -1.03 8.88
C LYS A 15 -6.79 -1.44 8.42
N LEU A 16 -5.74 -0.85 8.98
CA LEU A 16 -4.34 -1.24 8.69
C LEU A 16 -4.03 -2.68 9.09
N LEU A 17 -4.66 -3.18 10.16
CA LEU A 17 -4.49 -4.56 10.60
C LEU A 17 -5.32 -5.55 9.78
N ASN A 18 -6.35 -5.09 9.06
CA ASN A 18 -7.13 -5.92 8.15
C ASN A 18 -6.41 -6.07 6.79
N VAL A 19 -5.23 -6.66 6.82
CA VAL A 19 -4.44 -7.01 5.64
C VAL A 19 -4.69 -8.46 5.25
N THR A 20 -4.82 -8.70 3.95
CA THR A 20 -4.97 -10.03 3.35
C THR A 20 -3.85 -10.27 2.35
N MET A 21 -3.55 -11.54 2.05
CA MET A 21 -2.55 -11.92 1.06
C MET A 21 -3.19 -12.83 0.00
N PRO A 22 -3.87 -12.26 -1.01
CA PRO A 22 -4.61 -13.05 -2.01
C PRO A 22 -3.68 -13.85 -2.93
N ALA A 23 -2.45 -13.38 -3.12
CA ALA A 23 -1.42 -14.06 -3.90
C ALA A 23 -0.07 -13.99 -3.19
N PRO A 24 0.87 -14.91 -3.48
CA PRO A 24 2.23 -14.82 -2.98
C PRO A 24 2.83 -13.45 -3.30
N HIS A 25 3.42 -12.80 -2.30
CA HIS A 25 4.04 -11.48 -2.43
C HIS A 25 3.10 -10.30 -2.75
N HIS A 26 1.78 -10.45 -2.62
CA HIS A 26 0.81 -9.37 -2.76
C HIS A 26 0.00 -9.18 -1.49
N LEU A 27 0.05 -7.96 -0.94
CA LEU A 27 -0.72 -7.55 0.23
C LEU A 27 -1.90 -6.70 -0.23
N TYR A 28 -3.08 -6.99 0.30
CA TYR A 28 -4.31 -6.29 -0.02
C TYR A 28 -5.05 -5.87 1.25
N TRP A 29 -5.35 -4.57 1.37
CA TRP A 29 -6.18 -4.01 2.43
C TRP A 29 -7.58 -3.70 1.88
N PRO A 30 -8.58 -4.61 2.03
CA PRO A 30 -9.92 -4.42 1.49
C PRO A 30 -10.64 -3.18 2.01
N ASP A 31 -10.42 -2.79 3.27
CA ASP A 31 -11.11 -1.64 3.88
C ASP A 31 -10.58 -0.27 3.43
N LEU A 32 -9.42 -0.29 2.75
CA LEU A 32 -8.71 0.88 2.26
C LEU A 32 -8.63 0.92 0.72
N ASP A 33 -9.01 -0.18 0.05
CA ASP A 33 -8.87 -0.38 -1.39
C ASP A 33 -7.41 -0.21 -1.87
N ILE A 34 -6.49 -0.87 -1.15
CA ILE A 34 -5.04 -0.77 -1.35
C ILE A 34 -4.46 -2.14 -1.70
N ASP A 35 -3.83 -2.27 -2.87
CA ASP A 35 -2.98 -3.42 -3.23
C ASP A 35 -1.51 -2.99 -3.30
N LEU A 36 -0.63 -3.78 -2.71
CA LEU A 36 0.81 -3.57 -2.73
C LEU A 36 1.57 -4.88 -2.92
N ALA A 37 2.52 -4.89 -3.85
CA ALA A 37 3.52 -5.93 -3.92
C ALA A 37 4.52 -5.79 -2.75
N VAL A 38 4.90 -6.89 -2.11
CA VAL A 38 5.89 -6.91 -1.02
C VAL A 38 7.21 -6.29 -1.48
N GLU A 39 7.63 -6.54 -2.73
CA GLU A 39 8.85 -5.95 -3.29
C GLU A 39 8.79 -4.41 -3.32
N SER A 40 7.62 -3.83 -3.56
CA SER A 40 7.46 -2.37 -3.56
C SER A 40 7.59 -1.74 -2.17
N ILE A 41 7.30 -2.50 -1.11
CA ILE A 41 7.51 -2.07 0.27
C ILE A 41 9.00 -2.16 0.63
N LEU A 42 9.69 -3.19 0.14
CA LEU A 42 11.13 -3.41 0.40
C LEU A 42 12.03 -2.48 -0.43
N HIS A 43 11.61 -2.15 -1.64
CA HIS A 43 12.36 -1.35 -2.63
C HIS A 43 11.50 -0.24 -3.23
N PRO A 44 10.99 0.71 -2.42
CA PRO A 44 10.12 1.77 -2.91
C PRO A 44 10.77 2.65 -3.99
N GLU A 45 12.10 2.75 -4.04
CA GLU A 45 12.84 3.49 -5.07
C GLU A 45 12.68 2.91 -6.49
N ARG A 46 12.30 1.63 -6.61
CA ARG A 46 12.11 0.95 -7.89
C ARG A 46 10.72 1.16 -8.47
N PHE A 47 9.78 1.67 -7.68
CA PHE A 47 8.37 1.79 -8.04
C PHE A 47 7.88 3.21 -7.81
N SER A 48 7.21 3.80 -8.81
CA SER A 48 6.50 5.07 -8.60
C SER A 48 5.18 4.80 -7.88
N LEU A 49 5.25 4.57 -6.55
CA LEU A 49 4.10 4.19 -5.72
C LEU A 49 3.09 5.32 -5.49
N VAL A 50 3.51 6.55 -5.77
CA VAL A 50 2.61 7.68 -5.96
C VAL A 50 2.31 7.77 -7.45
N GLY A 51 1.25 7.09 -7.89
CA GLY A 51 0.70 7.33 -9.21
C GLY A 51 0.24 8.79 -9.28
N LYS A 52 0.71 9.57 -10.27
CA LYS A 52 -0.07 10.73 -10.71
C LYS A 52 -1.39 10.15 -11.20
N ALA A 53 -2.46 10.32 -10.44
CA ALA A 53 -3.80 10.14 -10.97
C ALA A 53 -3.83 10.92 -12.29
N GLY A 54 -3.95 10.19 -13.40
CA GLY A 54 -4.05 10.77 -14.73
C GLY A 54 -5.22 11.74 -14.76
N ALA A 55 -5.05 12.80 -15.54
CA ALA A 55 -6.04 13.82 -15.86
C ALA A 55 -7.37 13.23 -16.36
#